data_AF-A0A7C0UVA4-F1
#
_entry.id   AF-A0A7C0UVA4-F1
#
_cell.length_a   1.000
_cell.length_b   1.000
_cell.length_c   1.000
_cell.angle_alpha   90.00
_cell.angle_beta   90.00
_cell.angle_gamma   90.00
#
_symmetry.space_group_name_H-M   'P 1'
#
loop_
_entity.id
_entity.type
_entity.pdbx_description
1 polymer ?
#
loop_
_entity_poly.entity_id
_entity_poly.type
_entity_poly.pdbx_seq_one_letter_code
_entity_poly.pdbx_strand_id
1 'polypeptide(L)'
;MRAAMISLVLLLSLALVASAQPHRYALQLYHFNIQYVAGGLRGLSEEPGDLDAWWNDDVEDIIITESFEPLLDLFLAHPNWGADFEMQGYFLEVLNERHPDVLEKLRTLVSRGQIEIVSFHYSDQLYLAYSKEDMEASIALTDEVASSLNIEISPVVFCQEGQAGWGAIGFAADHGRNIFVYPKNLYRYQYGEWDNAPFYERGDGTYVIFGPKGADWESPQIEVSWTYLDDGELLATGGLDPYFAPIFKYDPQALAEYEARLEDLEEQGYEIATI
;
A
#
# COMPACT_ATOMS: atom_id res chain seq x y z
N MET A 1 42.20 -19.80 -51.66
CA MET A 1 41.61 -18.62 -50.95
C MET A 1 40.09 -18.47 -51.21
N ARG A 2 39.29 -19.55 -51.12
CA ARG A 2 37.81 -19.47 -51.27
C ARG A 2 37.00 -20.20 -50.18
N ALA A 3 37.67 -20.83 -49.21
CA ALA A 3 37.01 -21.54 -48.11
C ALA A 3 36.86 -20.70 -46.83
N ALA A 4 37.57 -19.57 -46.71
CA ALA A 4 37.56 -18.74 -45.51
C ALA A 4 36.43 -17.69 -45.48
N MET A 5 35.64 -17.57 -46.55
CA MET A 5 34.65 -16.50 -46.71
C MET A 5 33.20 -16.94 -46.47
N ILE A 6 32.97 -18.23 -46.17
CA ILE A 6 31.64 -18.78 -45.88
C ILE A 6 31.37 -18.82 -44.37
N SER A 7 32.40 -18.92 -43.52
CA SER A 7 32.23 -18.98 -42.07
C SER A 7 31.90 -17.63 -41.42
N LEU A 8 32.17 -16.50 -42.09
CA LEU A 8 31.89 -15.17 -41.52
C LEU A 8 30.43 -14.73 -41.68
N VAL A 9 29.71 -15.29 -42.66
CA VAL A 9 28.29 -14.96 -42.90
C VAL A 9 27.36 -15.72 -41.95
N LEU A 10 27.77 -16.90 -41.46
CA LEU A 10 26.96 -17.67 -40.50
C LEU A 10 27.04 -17.15 -39.05
N LEU A 11 28.07 -16.37 -38.71
CA LEU A 11 28.25 -15.80 -37.37
C LEU A 11 27.47 -14.49 -37.16
N LEU A 12 26.91 -13.90 -38.22
CA LEU A 12 26.11 -12.66 -38.17
C LEU A 12 24.59 -12.91 -38.12
N SER A 13 24.13 -14.16 -38.27
CA SER A 13 22.71 -14.52 -38.24
C SER A 13 22.22 -15.06 -36.89
N LEU A 14 23.05 -15.05 -35.85
CA LEU A 14 22.70 -15.42 -34.48
C LEU A 14 22.78 -14.21 -33.53
N ALA A 15 22.47 -13.01 -34.03
CA ALA A 15 21.94 -11.98 -33.15
C ALA A 15 20.57 -12.49 -32.68
N LEU A 16 20.58 -13.31 -31.63
CA LEU A 16 19.41 -13.56 -30.80
C LEU A 16 18.80 -12.18 -30.56
N VAL A 17 17.59 -11.99 -31.04
CA VAL A 17 16.75 -10.89 -30.59
C VAL A 17 16.65 -11.12 -29.09
N ALA A 18 17.51 -10.43 -28.33
CA ALA A 18 17.35 -10.33 -26.89
C ALA A 18 16.05 -9.57 -26.72
N SER A 19 14.93 -10.29 -26.64
CA SER A 19 13.73 -9.71 -26.05
C SER A 19 14.16 -9.25 -24.67
N ALA A 20 13.92 -7.99 -24.35
CA ALA A 20 14.05 -7.54 -22.98
C ALA A 20 13.28 -8.53 -22.08
N GLN A 21 13.85 -8.87 -20.92
CA GLN A 21 13.11 -9.68 -19.96
C GLN A 21 11.96 -8.82 -19.43
N PRO A 22 10.77 -9.39 -19.21
CA PRO A 22 9.70 -8.64 -18.57
C PRO A 22 10.13 -8.13 -17.21
N HIS A 23 9.79 -6.87 -16.93
CA HIS A 23 9.88 -6.29 -15.60
C HIS A 23 8.71 -6.87 -14.78
N ARG A 24 9.03 -7.55 -13.70
CA ARG A 24 8.06 -8.24 -12.85
C ARG A 24 7.98 -7.51 -11.53
N TYR A 25 6.80 -7.06 -11.13
CA TYR A 25 6.57 -6.32 -9.91
C TYR A 25 5.60 -7.07 -9.01
N ALA A 26 6.01 -7.27 -7.77
CA ALA A 26 5.13 -7.70 -6.70
C ALA A 26 4.78 -6.46 -5.90
N LEU A 27 3.50 -6.06 -5.95
CA LEU A 27 3.00 -4.84 -5.33
C LEU A 27 2.14 -5.18 -4.11
N GLN A 28 2.26 -4.33 -3.09
CA GLN A 28 1.47 -4.41 -1.88
C GLN A 28 1.08 -3.02 -1.42
N LEU A 29 -0.21 -2.87 -1.12
CA LEU A 29 -0.73 -1.69 -0.45
C LEU A 29 -1.46 -2.15 0.80
N TYR A 30 -0.97 -1.72 1.95
CA TYR A 30 -1.58 -2.01 3.25
C TYR A 30 -2.43 -0.83 3.66
N HIS A 31 -3.74 -1.03 3.78
CA HIS A 31 -4.65 0.00 4.29
C HIS A 31 -4.68 -0.07 5.81
N PHE A 32 -3.95 0.80 6.49
CA PHE A 32 -3.99 0.89 7.95
C PHE A 32 -4.98 1.95 8.40
N ASN A 33 -5.90 1.53 9.26
CA ASN A 33 -6.85 2.37 9.94
C ASN A 33 -6.64 2.27 11.45
N ILE A 34 -5.88 3.22 12.03
CA ILE A 34 -5.70 3.26 13.49
C ILE A 34 -7.03 3.47 14.25
N GLN A 35 -8.02 4.04 13.57
CA GLN A 35 -9.36 4.30 14.07
C GLN A 35 -10.35 3.18 13.68
N TYR A 36 -9.87 1.95 13.41
CA TYR A 36 -10.68 0.78 13.05
C TYR A 36 -11.88 0.61 13.98
N VAL A 37 -11.67 0.87 15.27
CA VAL A 37 -12.71 0.95 16.29
C VAL A 37 -12.67 2.33 16.95
N ALA A 38 -13.21 3.33 16.25
CA ALA A 38 -13.26 4.70 16.73
C ALA A 38 -13.93 4.81 18.12
N GLY A 39 -13.19 5.31 19.12
CA GLY A 39 -13.67 5.44 20.50
C GLY A 39 -13.42 4.21 21.39
N GLY A 40 -12.78 3.17 20.87
CA GLY A 40 -12.52 1.91 21.58
C GLY A 40 -13.72 0.97 21.61
N LEU A 41 -13.66 -0.10 22.41
CA LEU A 41 -14.69 -1.15 22.44
C LEU A 41 -15.76 -0.93 23.52
N ARG A 42 -15.67 0.18 24.26
CA ARG A 42 -16.61 0.47 25.34
C ARG A 42 -18.02 0.72 24.80
N GLY A 43 -18.98 -0.02 25.32
CA GLY A 43 -20.37 0.01 24.87
C GLY A 43 -20.64 -0.70 23.55
N LEU A 44 -19.67 -1.48 23.03
CA LEU A 44 -19.88 -2.33 21.86
C LEU A 44 -20.85 -3.49 22.17
N SER A 45 -20.83 -4.00 23.41
CA SER A 45 -21.81 -4.99 23.90
C SER A 45 -23.00 -4.34 24.60
N GLU A 46 -24.18 -4.96 24.50
CA GLU A 46 -25.40 -4.49 25.18
C GLU A 46 -25.26 -4.47 26.71
N GLU A 47 -24.49 -5.42 27.24
CA GLU A 47 -24.20 -5.53 28.67
C GLU A 47 -22.75 -5.13 28.95
N PRO A 48 -22.46 -4.45 30.08
CA PRO A 48 -21.09 -4.13 30.47
C PRO A 48 -20.23 -5.39 30.61
N GLY A 49 -18.98 -5.33 30.17
CA GLY A 49 -18.10 -6.50 30.13
C GLY A 49 -16.63 -6.18 29.87
N ASP A 50 -15.84 -7.22 29.61
CA ASP A 50 -14.38 -7.10 29.43
C ASP A 50 -13.98 -6.17 28.27
N LEU A 51 -14.86 -6.01 27.27
CA LEU A 51 -14.65 -5.08 26.16
C LEU A 51 -14.66 -3.61 26.60
N ASP A 52 -15.35 -3.27 27.72
CA ASP A 52 -15.38 -1.89 28.23
C ASP A 52 -14.05 -1.41 28.81
N ALA A 53 -13.10 -2.32 29.03
CA ALA A 53 -11.76 -1.99 29.48
C ALA A 53 -10.86 -1.45 28.36
N TRP A 54 -11.26 -1.60 27.09
CA TRP A 54 -10.48 -1.19 25.94
C TRP A 54 -10.96 0.17 25.45
N TRP A 55 -10.25 1.22 25.86
CA TRP A 55 -10.50 2.57 25.40
C TRP A 55 -9.90 2.80 24.01
N ASN A 56 -10.15 3.99 23.47
CA ASN A 56 -9.65 4.41 22.15
C ASN A 56 -8.15 4.14 22.01
N ASP A 57 -7.34 4.72 22.91
CA ASP A 57 -5.89 4.63 22.86
C ASP A 57 -5.41 3.18 23.01
N ASP A 58 -6.10 2.34 23.79
CA ASP A 58 -5.75 0.93 23.95
C ASP A 58 -5.90 0.16 22.63
N VAL A 59 -6.95 0.45 21.85
CA VAL A 59 -7.16 -0.20 20.54
C VAL A 59 -6.18 0.33 19.49
N GLU A 60 -5.96 1.65 19.46
CA GLU A 60 -4.95 2.26 18.59
C GLU A 60 -3.55 1.69 18.86
N ASP A 61 -3.19 1.52 20.13
CA ASP A 61 -1.87 1.03 20.54
C ASP A 61 -1.67 -0.44 20.15
N ILE A 62 -2.68 -1.31 20.31
CA ILE A 62 -2.53 -2.71 19.87
C ILE A 62 -2.47 -2.85 18.35
N ILE A 63 -3.15 -2.00 17.58
CA ILE A 63 -3.01 -1.98 16.11
C ILE A 63 -1.55 -1.72 15.74
N ILE A 64 -0.91 -0.80 16.45
CA ILE A 64 0.50 -0.48 16.25
C ILE A 64 1.39 -1.66 16.63
N THR A 65 1.29 -2.17 17.85
CA THR A 65 2.27 -3.13 18.39
C THR A 65 2.07 -4.55 17.89
N GLU A 66 0.83 -4.95 17.60
CA GLU A 66 0.50 -6.33 17.22
C GLU A 66 0.36 -6.51 15.71
N SER A 67 0.26 -5.43 14.93
CA SER A 67 0.11 -5.51 13.48
C SER A 67 1.11 -4.65 12.69
N PHE A 68 1.09 -3.33 12.89
CA PHE A 68 1.92 -2.40 12.12
C PHE A 68 3.43 -2.61 12.34
N GLU A 69 3.88 -2.65 13.59
CA GLU A 69 5.29 -2.79 13.95
C GLU A 69 5.90 -4.11 13.44
N PRO A 70 5.26 -5.29 13.58
CA PRO A 70 5.76 -6.53 12.97
C PRO A 70 6.00 -6.43 11.46
N LEU A 71 5.16 -5.68 10.73
CA LEU A 71 5.37 -5.46 9.29
C LEU A 71 6.57 -4.55 9.01
N LEU A 72 6.78 -3.49 9.81
CA LEU A 72 8.01 -2.71 9.69
C LEU A 72 9.25 -3.56 9.94
N ASP A 73 9.20 -4.45 10.93
CA ASP A 73 10.31 -5.36 11.24
C ASP A 73 10.61 -6.32 10.09
N LEU A 74 9.58 -6.80 9.37
CA LEU A 74 9.74 -7.57 8.14
C LEU A 74 10.53 -6.78 7.09
N PHE A 75 10.10 -5.56 6.75
CA PHE A 75 10.79 -4.75 5.73
C PHE A 75 12.19 -4.29 6.17
N LEU A 76 12.43 -4.11 7.47
CA LEU A 76 13.77 -3.82 7.99
C LEU A 76 14.73 -5.01 7.82
N ALA A 77 14.20 -6.24 7.89
CA ALA A 77 14.98 -7.46 7.67
C ALA A 77 15.31 -7.71 6.18
N HIS A 78 14.55 -7.11 5.26
CA HIS A 78 14.70 -7.27 3.81
C HIS A 78 14.92 -5.93 3.09
N PRO A 79 16.16 -5.41 3.04
CA PRO A 79 16.44 -4.04 2.56
C PRO A 79 16.09 -3.74 1.10
N ASN A 80 15.83 -4.77 0.29
CA ASN A 80 15.47 -4.62 -1.13
C ASN A 80 13.96 -4.68 -1.36
N TRP A 81 13.16 -4.91 -0.31
CA TRP A 81 11.71 -4.99 -0.44
C TRP A 81 11.09 -3.62 -0.19
N GLY A 82 10.19 -3.24 -1.10
CA GLY A 82 9.36 -2.04 -1.05
C GLY A 82 7.90 -2.35 -0.69
N ALA A 83 7.15 -1.42 -0.10
CA ALA A 83 5.69 -1.49 0.03
C ALA A 83 5.02 -0.13 0.25
N ASP A 84 3.72 -0.06 -0.04
CA ASP A 84 2.91 1.14 0.14
C ASP A 84 2.03 1.01 1.39
N PHE A 85 2.16 1.95 2.31
CA PHE A 85 1.38 1.98 3.55
C PHE A 85 0.39 3.13 3.44
N GLU A 86 -0.88 2.78 3.20
CA GLU A 86 -1.96 3.76 3.32
C GLU A 86 -2.29 3.93 4.79
N MET A 87 -2.23 5.17 5.28
CA MET A 87 -2.50 5.48 6.68
C MET A 87 -2.87 6.95 6.87
N GLN A 88 -3.57 7.25 7.97
CA GLN A 88 -4.03 8.60 8.26
C GLN A 88 -2.90 9.48 8.82
N GLY A 89 -3.01 10.81 8.65
CA GLY A 89 -2.11 11.76 9.31
C GLY A 89 -2.11 11.62 10.84
N TYR A 90 -3.28 11.36 11.43
CA TYR A 90 -3.46 11.09 12.87
C TYR A 90 -2.71 9.83 13.34
N PHE A 91 -2.54 8.82 12.47
CA PHE A 91 -1.69 7.66 12.78
C PHE A 91 -0.26 8.10 13.08
N LEU A 92 0.30 9.02 12.28
CA LEU A 92 1.64 9.55 12.49
C LEU A 92 1.78 10.34 13.80
N GLU A 93 0.74 11.07 14.23
CA GLU A 93 0.73 11.75 15.52
C GLU A 93 0.77 10.74 16.67
N VAL A 94 -0.06 9.69 16.60
CA VAL A 94 -0.07 8.62 17.60
C VAL A 94 1.29 7.93 17.70
N LEU A 95 1.93 7.63 16.56
CA LEU A 95 3.29 7.07 16.54
C LEU A 95 4.29 8.01 17.22
N ASN A 96 4.25 9.31 16.92
CA ASN A 96 5.16 10.28 17.50
C ASN A 96 4.97 10.43 19.03
N GLU A 97 3.73 10.42 19.50
CA GLU A 97 3.41 10.66 20.90
C GLU A 97 3.58 9.43 21.78
N ARG A 98 3.18 8.25 21.29
CA ARG A 98 3.05 7.04 22.11
C ARG A 98 4.00 5.91 21.71
N HIS A 99 4.44 5.87 20.44
CA HIS A 99 5.30 4.79 19.91
C HIS A 99 6.52 5.33 19.14
N PRO A 100 7.35 6.21 19.72
CA PRO A 100 8.43 6.88 19.00
C PRO A 100 9.49 5.92 18.45
N ASP A 101 9.68 4.76 19.09
CA ASP A 101 10.60 3.72 18.59
C ASP A 101 10.06 3.08 17.29
N VAL A 102 8.74 2.91 17.18
CA VAL A 102 8.07 2.41 15.95
C VAL A 102 8.10 3.48 14.87
N LEU A 103 7.90 4.76 15.22
CA LEU A 103 8.07 5.87 14.29
C LEU A 103 9.48 5.91 13.68
N GLU A 104 10.52 5.63 14.46
CA GLU A 104 11.89 5.61 13.95
C GLU A 104 12.13 4.46 12.95
N LYS A 105 11.50 3.30 13.17
CA LYS A 105 11.49 2.20 12.18
C LYS A 105 10.85 2.66 10.87
N LEU A 106 9.68 3.29 10.95
CA LEU A 106 8.97 3.83 9.78
C LEU A 106 9.82 4.86 9.03
N ARG A 107 10.37 5.85 9.75
CA ARG A 107 11.25 6.88 9.17
C ARG A 107 12.48 6.28 8.50
N THR A 108 13.08 5.25 9.11
CA THR A 108 14.20 4.53 8.52
C THR A 108 13.80 3.92 7.17
N LEU A 109 12.67 3.21 7.11
CA LEU A 109 12.18 2.58 5.89
C LEU A 109 11.81 3.59 4.80
N VAL A 110 11.10 4.67 5.16
CA VAL A 110 10.78 5.78 4.25
C VAL A 110 12.04 6.43 3.70
N SER A 111 13.03 6.73 4.56
CA SER A 111 14.28 7.36 4.11
C SER A 111 15.13 6.49 3.17
N ARG A 112 14.91 5.17 3.20
CA ARG A 112 15.55 4.19 2.29
C ARG A 112 14.77 3.98 1.00
N GLY A 113 13.57 4.56 0.88
CA GLY A 113 12.65 4.28 -0.22
C GLY A 113 12.04 2.87 -0.16
N GLN A 114 12.06 2.22 1.02
CA GLN A 114 11.44 0.91 1.20
C GLN A 114 9.93 1.02 1.49
N ILE A 115 9.48 2.12 2.10
CA ILE A 115 8.07 2.33 2.38
C ILE A 115 7.64 3.68 1.84
N GLU A 116 6.55 3.69 1.09
CA GLU A 116 5.85 4.90 0.68
C GLU A 116 4.64 5.13 1.57
N ILE A 117 4.51 6.34 2.12
CA ILE A 117 3.36 6.72 2.93
C ILE A 117 2.28 7.26 2.01
N VAL A 118 1.29 6.43 1.74
CA VAL A 118 0.09 6.80 1.00
C VAL A 118 -0.85 7.47 1.99
N SER A 119 -1.03 8.79 1.91
CA SER A 119 -1.93 9.48 2.85
C SER A 119 -2.71 10.58 2.17
N PHE A 120 -4.03 10.46 2.25
CA PHE A 120 -4.97 11.38 1.63
C PHE A 120 -5.79 12.19 2.64
N HIS A 121 -5.87 11.74 3.89
CA HIS A 121 -6.70 12.36 4.92
C HIS A 121 -6.06 12.29 6.30
N TYR A 122 -6.41 13.26 7.15
CA TYR A 122 -5.87 13.37 8.50
C TYR A 122 -6.46 12.33 9.45
N SER A 123 -7.77 12.09 9.39
CA SER A 123 -8.48 11.09 10.19
C SER A 123 -9.25 10.18 9.24
N ASP A 124 -9.71 9.03 9.70
CA ASP A 124 -10.52 8.14 8.87
C ASP A 124 -11.78 8.83 8.33
N GLN A 125 -11.96 8.79 7.01
CA GLN A 125 -12.94 9.61 6.31
C GLN A 125 -13.53 8.87 5.11
N LEU A 126 -14.86 8.81 5.07
CA LEU A 126 -15.63 8.56 3.85
C LEU A 126 -15.54 9.78 2.91
N TYR A 127 -14.37 10.06 2.36
CA TYR A 127 -14.00 11.37 1.78
C TYR A 127 -14.94 11.85 0.67
N LEU A 128 -15.57 10.95 -0.10
CA LEU A 128 -16.56 11.32 -1.12
C LEU A 128 -17.82 12.00 -0.55
N ALA A 129 -18.05 11.89 0.76
CA ALA A 129 -19.16 12.50 1.47
C ALA A 129 -18.83 13.90 2.02
N TYR A 130 -17.57 14.33 1.97
CA TYR A 130 -17.12 15.60 2.53
C TYR A 130 -17.11 16.72 1.47
N SER A 131 -17.18 17.96 1.95
CA SER A 131 -17.01 19.13 1.08
C SER A 131 -15.56 19.24 0.60
N LYS A 132 -15.34 19.99 -0.48
CA LYS A 132 -13.98 20.25 -0.97
C LYS A 132 -13.14 20.93 0.12
N GLU A 133 -13.72 21.90 0.81
CA GLU A 133 -13.08 22.67 1.87
C GLU A 133 -12.63 21.79 3.04
N ASP A 134 -13.45 20.81 3.44
CA ASP A 134 -13.08 19.87 4.50
C ASP A 134 -11.95 18.93 4.06
N MET A 135 -11.97 18.48 2.80
CA MET A 135 -10.89 17.65 2.26
C MET A 135 -9.57 18.43 2.16
N GLU A 136 -9.61 19.70 1.72
CA GLU A 136 -8.42 20.57 1.69
C GLU A 136 -7.84 20.78 3.10
N ALA A 137 -8.69 20.97 4.10
CA ALA A 137 -8.26 21.07 5.49
C ALA A 137 -7.64 19.75 5.99
N SER A 138 -8.26 18.61 5.65
CA SER A 138 -7.76 17.27 6.00
C SER A 138 -6.37 17.02 5.42
N ILE A 139 -6.17 17.32 4.13
CA ILE A 139 -4.87 17.20 3.46
C ILE A 139 -3.83 18.12 4.08
N ALA A 140 -4.19 19.38 4.37
CA ALA A 140 -3.27 20.34 4.96
C ALA A 140 -2.77 19.90 6.35
N LEU A 141 -3.65 19.31 7.17
CA LEU A 141 -3.27 18.74 8.46
C LEU A 141 -2.35 17.54 8.30
N THR A 142 -2.64 16.62 7.38
CA THR A 142 -1.76 15.49 7.05
C THR A 142 -0.37 15.97 6.63
N ASP A 143 -0.30 16.93 5.72
CA ASP A 143 0.96 17.48 5.21
C ASP A 143 1.76 18.19 6.32
N GLU A 144 1.08 18.92 7.21
CA GLU A 144 1.71 19.58 8.37
C GLU A 144 2.34 18.55 9.32
N VAL A 145 1.60 17.51 9.69
CA VAL A 145 2.08 16.42 10.56
C VAL A 145 3.27 15.72 9.92
N ALA A 146 3.13 15.25 8.67
CA ALA A 146 4.18 14.52 7.97
C ALA A 146 5.46 15.37 7.84
N SER A 147 5.31 16.64 7.47
CA SER A 147 6.44 17.59 7.38
C SER A 147 7.14 17.78 8.72
N SER A 148 6.39 17.89 9.83
CA SER A 148 6.96 18.04 11.17
C SER A 148 7.81 16.84 11.60
N LEU A 149 7.48 15.65 11.07
CA LEU A 149 8.18 14.38 11.35
C LEU A 149 9.25 14.03 10.31
N ASN A 150 9.45 14.87 9.29
CA ASN A 150 10.31 14.60 8.13
C ASN A 150 9.93 13.30 7.41
N ILE A 151 8.64 13.09 7.20
CA ILE A 151 8.07 12.00 6.42
C ILE A 151 7.54 12.58 5.11
N GLU A 152 7.93 11.98 3.99
CA GLU A 152 7.41 12.33 2.67
C GLU A 152 6.12 11.56 2.41
N ILE A 153 5.08 12.27 1.97
CA ILE A 153 3.83 11.67 1.52
C ILE A 153 3.97 11.32 0.03
N SER A 154 3.63 10.08 -0.30
CA SER A 154 3.68 9.56 -1.67
C SER A 154 2.69 10.30 -2.59
N PRO A 155 3.01 10.43 -3.89
CA PRO A 155 2.03 10.85 -4.89
C PRO A 155 0.91 9.82 -5.12
N VAL A 156 1.06 8.60 -4.58
CA VAL A 156 0.05 7.55 -4.64
C VAL A 156 -1.14 7.91 -3.76
N VAL A 157 -2.32 7.51 -4.22
CA VAL A 157 -3.59 7.67 -3.52
C VAL A 157 -4.31 6.34 -3.50
N PHE A 158 -4.55 5.86 -2.30
CA PHE A 158 -5.61 4.94 -1.97
C PHE A 158 -6.42 5.60 -0.86
N CYS A 159 -7.70 5.32 -0.83
CA CYS A 159 -8.60 5.93 0.14
C CYS A 159 -9.35 4.83 0.86
N GLN A 160 -9.80 5.14 2.09
CA GLN A 160 -10.58 4.24 2.91
C GLN A 160 -11.71 3.53 2.11
N GLU A 161 -11.86 2.23 2.37
CA GLU A 161 -12.83 1.35 1.71
C GLU A 161 -12.70 1.34 0.18
N GLY A 162 -11.53 1.76 -0.32
CA GLY A 162 -11.27 1.86 -1.74
C GLY A 162 -12.11 2.94 -2.45
N GLN A 163 -12.66 3.89 -1.70
CA GLN A 163 -13.55 4.92 -2.24
C GLN A 163 -12.89 5.65 -3.41
N ALA A 164 -13.61 5.73 -4.53
CA ALA A 164 -13.06 6.28 -5.76
C ALA A 164 -14.14 6.98 -6.60
N GLY A 165 -13.77 8.10 -7.20
CA GLY A 165 -14.62 8.85 -8.12
C GLY A 165 -13.81 9.80 -9.00
N TRP A 166 -14.34 10.13 -10.18
CA TRP A 166 -13.61 10.98 -11.14
C TRP A 166 -13.24 12.36 -10.60
N GLY A 167 -14.12 12.96 -9.79
CA GLY A 167 -13.83 14.23 -9.12
C GLY A 167 -12.73 14.11 -8.08
N ALA A 168 -12.70 13.00 -7.33
CA ALA A 168 -11.68 12.71 -6.33
C ALA A 168 -10.29 12.61 -6.94
N ILE A 169 -10.18 11.88 -8.05
CA ILE A 169 -8.89 11.68 -8.73
C ILE A 169 -8.35 13.03 -9.24
N GLY A 170 -9.21 13.90 -9.79
CA GLY A 170 -8.81 15.23 -10.22
C GLY A 170 -8.41 16.13 -9.04
N PHE A 171 -9.20 16.08 -7.96
CA PHE A 171 -8.90 16.81 -6.74
C PHE A 171 -7.56 16.38 -6.13
N ALA A 172 -7.29 15.08 -6.03
CA ALA A 172 -6.01 14.58 -5.52
C ALA A 172 -4.81 15.06 -6.35
N ALA A 173 -4.94 15.06 -7.68
CA ALA A 173 -3.91 15.55 -8.59
C ALA A 173 -3.62 17.05 -8.39
N ASP A 174 -4.64 17.88 -8.12
CA ASP A 174 -4.46 19.30 -7.78
C ASP A 174 -3.63 19.50 -6.48
N HIS A 175 -3.56 18.47 -5.64
CA HIS A 175 -2.79 18.42 -4.40
C HIS A 175 -1.49 17.59 -4.51
N GLY A 176 -0.97 17.40 -5.72
CA GLY A 176 0.31 16.72 -5.96
C GLY A 176 0.28 15.20 -5.81
N ARG A 177 -0.91 14.61 -5.68
CA ARG A 177 -1.11 13.17 -5.54
C ARG A 177 -1.76 12.60 -6.80
N ASN A 178 -0.93 12.19 -7.76
CA ASN A 178 -1.34 11.94 -9.14
C ASN A 178 -1.29 10.47 -9.57
N ILE A 179 -1.12 9.52 -8.65
CA ILE A 179 -1.19 8.07 -8.95
C ILE A 179 -2.33 7.46 -8.13
N PHE A 180 -3.47 7.15 -8.76
CA PHE A 180 -4.64 6.68 -8.04
C PHE A 180 -4.82 5.16 -8.15
N VAL A 181 -4.86 4.46 -7.02
CA VAL A 181 -5.14 3.04 -6.95
C VAL A 181 -6.65 2.83 -6.85
N TYR A 182 -7.25 2.31 -7.92
CA TYR A 182 -8.68 2.09 -8.06
C TYR A 182 -9.00 0.60 -7.85
N PRO A 183 -9.81 0.24 -6.84
CA PRO A 183 -10.20 -1.14 -6.63
C PRO A 183 -10.97 -1.69 -7.83
N LYS A 184 -10.48 -2.78 -8.41
CA LYS A 184 -11.04 -3.43 -9.60
C LYS A 184 -12.52 -3.75 -9.42
N ASN A 185 -12.93 -4.18 -8.23
CA ASN A 185 -14.32 -4.54 -7.96
C ASN A 185 -15.24 -3.31 -7.97
N LEU A 186 -14.79 -2.19 -7.41
CA LEU A 186 -15.54 -0.94 -7.42
C LEU A 186 -15.59 -0.32 -8.82
N TYR A 187 -14.47 -0.36 -9.54
CA TYR A 187 -14.44 0.05 -10.94
C TYR A 187 -15.43 -0.78 -11.76
N ARG A 188 -15.41 -2.12 -11.61
CA ARG A 188 -16.35 -3.03 -12.27
C ARG A 188 -17.79 -2.67 -11.96
N TYR A 189 -18.09 -2.40 -10.69
CA TYR A 189 -19.43 -2.08 -10.25
C TYR A 189 -19.95 -0.80 -10.92
N GLN A 190 -19.10 0.21 -11.08
CA GLN A 190 -19.48 1.51 -11.63
C GLN A 190 -19.48 1.55 -13.16
N TYR A 191 -18.55 0.86 -13.83
CA TYR A 191 -18.31 0.99 -15.27
C TYR A 191 -18.50 -0.30 -16.07
N GLY A 192 -18.74 -1.44 -15.41
CA GLY A 192 -18.82 -2.76 -16.04
C GLY A 192 -17.46 -3.42 -16.25
N GLU A 193 -17.45 -4.52 -17.00
CA GLU A 193 -16.21 -5.22 -17.37
C GLU A 193 -15.32 -4.34 -18.27
N TRP A 194 -14.00 -4.44 -18.09
CA TRP A 194 -13.03 -3.66 -18.86
C TRP A 194 -11.81 -4.50 -19.23
N ASP A 195 -11.38 -4.32 -20.48
CA ASP A 195 -10.19 -4.95 -21.06
C ASP A 195 -9.06 -3.93 -21.22
N ASN A 196 -8.85 -3.11 -20.18
CA ASN A 196 -7.73 -2.15 -20.16
C ASN A 196 -6.49 -2.78 -19.51
N ALA A 197 -5.35 -2.21 -19.89
CA ALA A 197 -4.06 -2.32 -19.21
C ALA A 197 -4.19 -2.16 -17.67
N PRO A 198 -3.23 -2.70 -16.88
CA PRO A 198 -3.23 -2.60 -15.41
C PRO A 198 -3.35 -1.17 -14.91
N PHE A 199 -2.94 -0.20 -15.72
CA PHE A 199 -3.08 1.21 -15.45
C PHE A 199 -3.31 1.99 -16.74
N TYR A 200 -3.70 3.25 -16.62
CA TYR A 200 -3.77 4.20 -17.72
C TYR A 200 -3.45 5.62 -17.25
N GLU A 201 -2.93 6.45 -18.14
CA GLU A 201 -2.83 7.89 -17.94
C GLU A 201 -4.12 8.58 -18.43
N ARG A 202 -4.65 9.53 -17.66
CA ARG A 202 -5.84 10.31 -18.01
C ARG A 202 -5.59 11.42 -19.03
N GLY A 203 -4.32 11.70 -19.36
CA GLY A 203 -3.88 12.75 -20.29
C GLY A 203 -3.64 14.11 -19.65
N ASP A 204 -3.82 14.23 -18.33
CA ASP A 204 -3.50 15.39 -17.51
C ASP A 204 -2.29 15.16 -16.58
N GLY A 205 -1.53 14.09 -16.82
CA GLY A 205 -0.43 13.66 -15.93
C GLY A 205 -0.89 12.86 -14.71
N THR A 206 -2.18 12.53 -14.61
CA THR A 206 -2.71 11.62 -13.59
C THR A 206 -2.76 10.19 -14.09
N TYR A 207 -2.28 9.26 -13.28
CA TYR A 207 -2.28 7.83 -13.53
C TYR A 207 -3.35 7.15 -12.68
N VAL A 208 -3.99 6.12 -13.23
CA VAL A 208 -4.93 5.26 -12.50
C VAL A 208 -4.48 3.82 -12.66
N ILE A 209 -4.22 3.16 -11.54
CA ILE A 209 -3.79 1.75 -11.44
C ILE A 209 -4.95 0.93 -10.88
N PHE A 210 -5.21 -0.25 -11.43
CA PHE A 210 -6.29 -1.13 -10.98
C PHE A 210 -5.81 -2.17 -9.98
N GLY A 211 -6.07 -1.96 -8.69
CA GLY A 211 -5.74 -2.92 -7.62
C GLY A 211 -6.92 -3.85 -7.27
N PRO A 212 -6.74 -5.13 -6.92
CA PRO A 212 -5.62 -6.01 -7.21
C PRO A 212 -5.85 -6.73 -8.55
N LYS A 213 -5.82 -6.02 -9.68
CA LYS A 213 -5.85 -6.65 -11.01
C LYS A 213 -4.41 -6.91 -11.42
N GLY A 214 -4.00 -8.17 -11.38
CA GLY A 214 -2.73 -8.57 -11.99
C GLY A 214 -2.76 -8.29 -13.50
N ALA A 215 -1.59 -8.10 -14.09
CA ALA A 215 -1.48 -7.86 -15.51
C ALA A 215 -0.32 -8.61 -16.13
N ASP A 216 -0.58 -9.12 -17.33
CA ASP A 216 0.39 -9.58 -18.31
C ASP A 216 0.08 -8.80 -19.59
N TRP A 217 0.92 -7.83 -19.93
CA TRP A 217 0.66 -6.90 -21.03
C TRP A 217 1.70 -7.04 -22.14
N GLU A 218 1.23 -7.38 -23.34
CA GLU A 218 2.05 -7.41 -24.54
C GLU A 218 2.40 -5.97 -24.98
N SER A 219 3.50 -5.45 -24.44
CA SER A 219 4.23 -4.23 -24.79
C SER A 219 3.96 -3.00 -23.89
N PRO A 220 4.88 -2.64 -22.96
CA PRO A 220 6.16 -3.28 -22.66
C PRO A 220 5.98 -4.28 -21.50
N GLN A 221 6.20 -5.56 -21.76
CA GLN A 221 6.70 -6.61 -20.85
C GLN A 221 6.65 -6.32 -19.34
N ILE A 222 5.49 -6.00 -18.78
CA ILE A 222 5.30 -5.72 -17.35
C ILE A 222 4.36 -6.80 -16.83
N GLU A 223 4.83 -7.54 -15.84
CA GLU A 223 4.05 -8.51 -15.09
C GLU A 223 3.82 -7.93 -13.69
N VAL A 224 2.57 -7.79 -13.28
CA VAL A 224 2.23 -7.29 -11.95
C VAL A 224 1.47 -8.35 -11.18
N SER A 225 1.99 -8.69 -10.00
CA SER A 225 1.33 -9.53 -9.01
C SER A 225 1.02 -8.68 -7.78
N TRP A 226 -0.25 -8.59 -7.41
CA TRP A 226 -0.63 -7.98 -6.13
C TRP A 226 -0.53 -9.03 -5.04
N THR A 227 0.39 -8.84 -4.11
CA THR A 227 0.58 -9.73 -2.97
C THR A 227 -0.36 -9.34 -1.84
N TYR A 228 -0.63 -8.04 -1.68
CA TYR A 228 -1.55 -7.51 -0.69
C TYR A 228 -2.27 -6.25 -1.18
N LEU A 229 -3.59 -6.16 -0.95
CA LEU A 229 -4.39 -4.95 -1.09
C LEU A 229 -5.65 -5.17 -0.25
N ASP A 230 -5.52 -4.86 1.03
CA ASP A 230 -6.53 -5.12 2.06
C ASP A 230 -6.17 -4.34 3.34
N ASP A 231 -6.99 -4.51 4.37
CA ASP A 231 -6.77 -3.96 5.72
C ASP A 231 -5.45 -4.48 6.33
N GLY A 232 -4.48 -3.59 6.51
CA GLY A 232 -3.13 -3.89 6.98
C GLY A 232 -3.12 -4.53 8.37
N GLU A 233 -4.11 -4.20 9.21
CA GLU A 233 -4.31 -4.75 10.55
C GLU A 233 -4.33 -6.29 10.56
N LEU A 234 -4.78 -6.89 9.47
CA LEU A 234 -5.11 -8.30 9.39
C LEU A 234 -3.93 -9.19 9.00
N LEU A 235 -2.91 -8.65 8.30
CA LEU A 235 -1.84 -9.50 7.77
C LEU A 235 -1.03 -10.16 8.88
N ALA A 236 -0.49 -9.37 9.79
CA ALA A 236 0.40 -9.84 10.85
C ALA A 236 -0.35 -10.52 12.01
N THR A 237 -1.68 -10.47 12.03
CA THR A 237 -2.52 -11.02 13.12
C THR A 237 -3.27 -12.29 12.72
N GLY A 238 -2.96 -12.86 11.55
CA GLY A 238 -3.61 -14.07 11.05
C GLY A 238 -5.07 -13.84 10.63
N GLY A 239 -5.40 -12.63 10.19
CA GLY A 239 -6.75 -12.25 9.76
C GLY A 239 -7.68 -11.82 10.88
N LEU A 240 -7.15 -11.54 12.07
CA LEU A 240 -7.96 -11.13 13.22
C LEU A 240 -8.15 -9.62 13.24
N ASP A 241 -9.39 -9.20 13.44
CA ASP A 241 -9.79 -7.79 13.41
C ASP A 241 -9.65 -7.12 14.79
N PRO A 242 -9.27 -5.82 14.87
CA PRO A 242 -9.21 -5.06 16.12
C PRO A 242 -10.50 -5.05 16.98
N TYR A 243 -11.68 -5.32 16.42
CA TYR A 243 -12.92 -5.56 17.18
C TYR A 243 -12.78 -6.70 18.21
N PHE A 244 -11.80 -7.57 18.04
CA PHE A 244 -11.45 -8.65 18.96
C PHE A 244 -10.20 -8.35 19.79
N ALA A 245 -9.99 -7.09 20.20
CA ALA A 245 -8.81 -6.62 20.95
C ALA A 245 -8.26 -7.59 22.03
N PRO A 246 -9.07 -8.27 22.88
CA PRO A 246 -8.53 -9.20 23.87
C PRO A 246 -7.73 -10.38 23.31
N ILE A 247 -7.93 -10.71 22.03
CA ILE A 247 -7.24 -11.79 21.32
C ILE A 247 -6.50 -11.29 20.08
N PHE A 248 -6.63 -10.02 19.69
CA PHE A 248 -5.89 -9.38 18.61
C PHE A 248 -4.42 -9.31 18.99
N LYS A 249 -3.60 -10.10 18.31
CA LYS A 249 -2.18 -10.25 18.62
C LYS A 249 -1.40 -10.63 17.38
N TYR A 250 -0.12 -10.32 17.39
CA TYR A 250 0.82 -10.75 16.38
C TYR A 250 0.84 -12.28 16.28
N ASP A 251 0.63 -12.77 15.06
CA ASP A 251 0.77 -14.16 14.66
C ASP A 251 2.05 -14.33 13.83
N PRO A 252 3.15 -14.83 14.43
CA PRO A 252 4.41 -15.02 13.72
C PRO A 252 4.31 -16.05 12.60
N GLN A 253 3.35 -16.98 12.65
CA GLN A 253 3.16 -17.93 11.56
C GLN A 253 2.55 -17.23 10.34
N ALA A 254 1.55 -16.37 10.54
CA ALA A 254 0.93 -15.62 9.45
C ALA A 254 1.95 -14.73 8.72
N LEU A 255 2.79 -14.02 9.47
CA LEU A 255 3.84 -13.18 8.88
C LEU A 255 4.91 -14.01 8.16
N ALA A 256 5.35 -15.14 8.73
CA ALA A 256 6.32 -16.03 8.08
C ALA A 256 5.78 -16.67 6.80
N GLU A 257 4.50 -17.02 6.74
CA GLU A 257 3.85 -17.52 5.52
C GLU A 257 3.79 -16.44 4.43
N TYR A 258 3.56 -15.18 4.82
CA TYR A 258 3.60 -14.04 3.90
C TYR A 258 5.02 -13.75 3.40
N GLU A 259 6.00 -13.71 4.30
CA GLU A 259 7.43 -13.55 3.99
C GLU A 259 7.91 -14.59 2.99
N ALA A 260 7.62 -15.88 3.23
CA ALA A 260 8.01 -16.96 2.32
C ALA A 260 7.38 -16.82 0.92
N ARG A 261 6.19 -16.23 0.81
CA ARG A 261 5.58 -15.93 -0.49
C ARG A 261 6.29 -14.79 -1.21
N LEU A 262 6.75 -13.76 -0.51
CA LEU A 262 7.55 -12.69 -1.10
C LEU A 262 8.93 -13.21 -1.54
N GLU A 263 9.58 -14.04 -0.73
CA GLU A 263 10.82 -14.73 -1.11
C GLU A 263 10.66 -15.57 -2.38
N ASP A 264 9.58 -16.36 -2.49
CA ASP A 264 9.27 -17.16 -3.68
C ASP A 264 9.07 -16.29 -4.93
N LEU A 265 8.44 -15.12 -4.79
CA LEU A 265 8.29 -14.17 -5.90
C LEU A 265 9.63 -13.54 -6.29
N GLU A 266 10.44 -13.14 -5.32
CA GLU A 266 11.79 -12.62 -5.56
C GLU A 266 12.66 -13.67 -6.29
N GLU A 267 12.60 -14.94 -5.89
CA GLU A 267 13.26 -16.06 -6.57
C GLU A 267 12.78 -16.27 -8.02
N GLN A 268 11.51 -15.94 -8.30
CA GLN A 268 10.92 -15.92 -9.64
C GLN A 268 11.28 -14.68 -10.47
N GLY A 269 12.09 -13.77 -9.90
CA GLY A 269 12.58 -12.56 -10.55
C GLY A 269 11.62 -11.37 -10.44
N TYR A 270 10.68 -11.40 -9.50
CA TYR A 270 9.88 -10.23 -9.16
C TYR A 270 10.67 -9.25 -8.30
N GLU A 271 10.53 -7.96 -8.61
CA GLU A 271 10.90 -6.87 -7.71
C GLU A 271 9.75 -6.65 -6.73
N ILE A 272 10.02 -6.82 -5.44
CA ILE A 272 9.09 -6.50 -4.37
C ILE A 272 9.12 -4.98 -4.20
N ALA A 273 8.16 -4.26 -4.79
CA ALA A 273 8.29 -2.82 -5.07
C ALA A 273 7.17 -1.99 -4.43
N THR A 274 7.43 -0.68 -4.32
CA THR A 274 6.39 0.33 -4.18
C THR A 274 5.74 0.61 -5.54
N ILE A 275 4.58 1.29 -5.52
CA ILE A 275 3.76 1.58 -6.71
C ILE A 275 4.35 2.65 -7.64
#